data_AF-A0A327JTB8-F1
#
_entry.id   AF-A0A327JTB8-F1
#
_cell.length_a   1.000
_cell.length_b   1.000
_cell.length_c   1.000
_cell.angle_alpha   90.00
_cell.angle_beta   90.00
_cell.angle_gamma   90.00
#
_symmetry.space_group_name_H-M   'P 1'
#
loop_
_entity.id
_entity.type
_entity.pdbx_description
1 polymer ?
#
loop_
_entity_poly.entity_id
_entity_poly.type
_entity_poly.pdbx_seq_one_letter_code
_entity_poly.pdbx_strand_id
1 'polypeptide(L)'
;MSAPLSLTLAGEFRTLPGIGRQCPPRCGSKLSWITILALVTKALPGGREISCINPYEVDFSVHEIFSADLAAHGIALPHDGLFLDVGANIGLFSLRLREKCPAARILAYEPMPDVLRALAENMGRLAPAGEAYALALGAEPGTATFDYFPGLTAMSSSHPDVAEKMADGIRAIMAGASGSAEVRDLVESTGADERATDGAYMEDLFRRQRVTVDVDTVSRQLTRHGIERVDLLKVDTEGAELDVLAGIAEADWPKISQLMVEVHLGDEVLNDLAADFEARGYAISIDRHPLADGGAAVSQIYAVRRGDKP
;
A
#
# COMPACT_ATOMS: atom_id res chain seq x y z
N MET A 1 5.92 -23.48 47.58
CA MET A 1 6.98 -23.70 46.59
C MET A 1 6.33 -24.35 45.38
N SER A 2 5.98 -23.54 44.40
CA SER A 2 5.15 -23.93 43.26
C SER A 2 6.02 -23.83 42.01
N ALA A 3 6.21 -24.95 41.32
CA ALA A 3 6.96 -25.02 40.06
C ALA A 3 6.08 -24.54 38.89
N PRO A 4 6.63 -23.86 37.88
CA PRO A 4 5.87 -23.36 36.75
C PRO A 4 5.67 -24.44 35.66
N LEU A 5 4.45 -24.52 35.13
CA LEU A 5 4.07 -25.32 33.97
C LEU A 5 4.61 -24.70 32.69
N SER A 6 5.44 -25.45 31.97
CA SER A 6 5.85 -25.20 30.58
C SER A 6 4.73 -25.66 29.65
N LEU A 7 4.20 -24.76 28.82
CA LEU A 7 3.31 -25.08 27.71
C LEU A 7 4.12 -25.04 26.42
N THR A 8 4.46 -26.22 25.91
CA THR A 8 5.04 -26.42 24.58
C THR A 8 3.89 -26.51 23.58
N LEU A 9 3.71 -25.52 22.72
CA LEU A 9 2.82 -25.60 21.56
C LEU A 9 3.64 -26.03 20.34
N ALA A 10 3.71 -27.34 20.13
CA ALA A 10 4.07 -27.93 18.84
C ALA A 10 2.79 -28.01 18.00
N GLY A 11 2.63 -27.10 17.05
CA GLY A 11 1.58 -27.15 16.03
C GLY A 11 2.23 -27.26 14.66
N GLU A 12 2.09 -28.43 14.04
CA GLU A 12 2.60 -28.72 12.69
C GLU A 12 1.94 -27.80 11.65
N PHE A 13 2.76 -27.02 10.94
CA PHE A 13 2.34 -26.30 9.75
C PHE A 13 1.95 -27.31 8.65
N ARG A 14 0.66 -27.42 8.35
CA ARG A 14 0.20 -28.05 7.11
C ARG A 14 0.51 -27.12 5.94
N THR A 15 1.44 -27.55 5.10
CA THR A 15 1.73 -26.94 3.80
C THR A 15 0.52 -27.05 2.87
N LEU A 16 0.05 -25.92 2.34
CA LEU A 16 -0.86 -25.90 1.19
C LEU A 16 -0.10 -26.39 -0.05
N PRO A 17 -0.66 -27.32 -0.85
CA PRO A 17 0.01 -27.82 -2.05
C PRO A 17 -0.09 -26.79 -3.19
N GLY A 18 1.06 -26.31 -3.69
CA GLY A 18 1.11 -25.45 -4.88
C GLY A 18 2.33 -24.53 -5.03
N ILE A 19 3.14 -24.34 -3.98
CA ILE A 19 4.33 -23.47 -4.07
C ILE A 19 5.48 -24.27 -4.70
N GLY A 20 5.65 -24.11 -6.01
CA GLY A 20 6.83 -24.55 -6.75
C GLY A 20 8.09 -23.87 -6.19
N ARG A 21 8.90 -24.65 -5.48
CA ARG A 21 10.22 -24.25 -4.99
C ARG A 21 11.16 -23.98 -6.15
N GLN A 22 11.54 -22.72 -6.38
CA GLN A 22 12.87 -22.35 -6.87
C GLN A 22 13.28 -21.01 -6.24
N CYS A 23 13.93 -21.10 -5.08
CA CYS A 23 14.69 -20.01 -4.48
C CYS A 23 16.17 -20.42 -4.59
N PRO A 24 17.08 -19.56 -5.12
CA PRO A 24 18.50 -19.90 -5.20
C PRO A 24 19.12 -19.91 -3.79
N PRO A 25 20.12 -20.76 -3.51
CA PRO A 25 20.61 -20.95 -2.16
C PRO A 25 21.67 -19.92 -1.78
N ARG A 26 21.63 -19.54 -0.50
CA ARG A 26 22.66 -18.85 0.32
C ARG A 26 22.73 -17.33 0.22
N CYS A 27 22.03 -16.68 1.15
CA CYS A 27 22.61 -15.55 1.87
C CYS A 27 22.38 -15.78 3.37
N GLY A 28 23.47 -15.98 4.12
CA GLY A 28 23.42 -16.06 5.57
C GLY A 28 23.34 -14.64 6.11
N SER A 29 22.14 -14.17 6.45
CA SER A 29 21.96 -12.97 7.24
C SER A 29 21.18 -13.31 8.50
N LYS A 30 21.74 -12.88 9.64
CA LYS A 30 21.12 -12.96 10.95
C LYS A 30 19.90 -12.02 10.92
N LEU A 31 18.69 -12.57 10.80
CA LEU A 31 17.45 -11.82 11.02
C LEU A 31 17.41 -11.40 12.49
N SER A 32 17.75 -10.13 12.71
CA SER A 32 17.74 -9.44 13.99
C SER A 32 16.29 -9.09 14.36
N TRP A 33 15.77 -9.70 15.43
CA TRP A 33 14.63 -9.29 16.27
C TRP A 33 13.63 -8.27 15.69
N ILE A 34 12.88 -8.65 14.65
CA ILE A 34 11.60 -7.97 14.35
C ILE A 34 10.58 -8.58 15.30
N THR A 35 10.04 -7.78 16.22
CA THR A 35 8.88 -8.18 17.01
C THR A 35 7.69 -8.27 16.05
N ILE A 36 7.28 -9.50 15.72
CA ILE A 36 6.12 -9.73 14.86
C ILE A 36 4.86 -9.26 15.59
N LEU A 37 4.17 -8.28 15.03
CA LEU A 37 2.93 -7.76 15.61
C LEU A 37 1.79 -8.77 15.44
N ALA A 38 0.90 -8.86 16.43
CA ALA A 38 -0.28 -9.72 16.36
C ALA A 38 -1.26 -9.19 15.30
N LEU A 39 -1.93 -10.09 14.59
CA LEU A 39 -2.98 -9.67 13.64
C LEU A 39 -4.25 -9.48 14.45
N VAL A 40 -4.97 -8.42 14.11
CA VAL A 40 -6.29 -8.13 14.63
C VAL A 40 -7.28 -8.20 13.48
N THR A 41 -8.51 -8.63 13.76
CA THR A 41 -9.60 -8.63 12.78
C THR A 41 -10.51 -7.44 13.03
N LYS A 42 -10.90 -6.76 11.96
CA LYS A 42 -11.87 -5.67 12.00
C LYS A 42 -13.01 -5.91 11.01
N ALA A 43 -14.23 -5.60 11.42
CA ALA A 43 -15.39 -5.61 10.53
C ALA A 43 -15.41 -4.33 9.68
N LEU A 44 -15.53 -4.51 8.37
CA LEU A 44 -15.79 -3.45 7.39
C LEU A 44 -17.30 -3.18 7.28
N PRO A 45 -17.70 -2.01 6.74
CA PRO A 45 -19.08 -1.79 6.32
C PRO A 45 -19.58 -2.95 5.45
N GLY A 46 -20.74 -3.52 5.79
CA GLY A 46 -21.27 -4.72 5.12
C GLY A 46 -20.88 -6.06 5.78
N GLY A 47 -20.17 -6.03 6.92
CA GLY A 47 -19.94 -7.20 7.77
C GLY A 47 -18.80 -8.12 7.33
N ARG A 48 -18.05 -7.74 6.29
CA ARG A 48 -16.84 -8.47 5.88
C ARG A 48 -15.72 -8.20 6.88
N GLU A 49 -14.96 -9.23 7.22
CA GLU A 49 -13.80 -9.10 8.11
C GLU A 49 -12.52 -8.88 7.32
N ILE A 50 -11.67 -7.97 7.82
CA ILE A 50 -10.31 -7.75 7.32
C ILE A 50 -9.29 -7.98 8.44
N SER A 51 -8.18 -8.64 8.09
CA SER A 51 -7.02 -8.79 8.96
C SER A 51 -6.17 -7.53 8.86
N CYS A 52 -5.72 -6.99 9.97
CA CYS A 52 -4.96 -5.75 10.04
C CYS A 52 -3.98 -5.76 11.22
N ILE A 53 -3.03 -4.83 11.21
CA ILE A 53 -2.13 -4.59 12.34
C ILE A 53 -2.82 -3.62 13.31
N ASN A 54 -3.23 -2.46 12.79
CA ASN A 54 -3.82 -1.39 13.57
C ASN A 54 -5.26 -1.15 13.11
N PRO A 55 -6.27 -1.52 13.92
CA PRO A 55 -7.67 -1.35 13.55
C PRO A 55 -8.05 0.09 13.24
N TYR A 56 -7.45 1.09 13.88
CA TYR A 56 -7.77 2.50 13.62
C TYR A 56 -7.38 2.94 12.20
N GLU A 57 -6.25 2.47 11.66
CA GLU A 57 -5.83 2.79 10.27
C GLU A 57 -6.88 2.34 9.24
N VAL A 58 -7.58 1.24 9.51
CA VAL A 58 -8.61 0.72 8.60
C VAL A 58 -9.76 1.71 8.37
N ASP A 59 -10.20 2.46 9.39
CA ASP A 59 -11.32 3.39 9.19
C ASP A 59 -10.93 4.55 8.28
N PHE A 60 -9.72 5.09 8.46
CA PHE A 60 -9.16 6.14 7.61
C PHE A 60 -9.02 5.64 6.17
N SER A 61 -8.34 4.50 5.97
CA SER A 61 -8.10 3.96 4.62
C SER A 61 -9.38 3.52 3.91
N VAL A 62 -10.41 3.05 4.63
CA VAL A 62 -11.70 2.70 4.01
C VAL A 62 -12.38 3.95 3.47
N HIS A 63 -12.40 5.05 4.22
CA HIS A 63 -13.04 6.27 3.75
C HIS A 63 -12.41 6.77 2.45
N GLU A 64 -11.09 6.82 2.41
CA GLU A 64 -10.32 7.25 1.25
C GLU A 64 -10.52 6.33 0.03
N ILE A 65 -10.24 5.04 0.20
CA ILE A 65 -10.28 4.06 -0.89
C ILE A 65 -11.71 3.85 -1.41
N PHE A 66 -12.72 3.83 -0.52
CA PHE A 66 -14.09 3.52 -0.91
C PHE A 66 -14.87 4.73 -1.44
N SER A 67 -14.42 5.95 -1.17
CA SER A 67 -15.10 7.16 -1.66
C SER A 67 -14.67 7.60 -3.06
N ALA A 68 -13.49 7.18 -3.54
CA ALA A 68 -13.02 7.54 -4.87
C ALA A 68 -13.95 7.04 -5.99
N ASP A 69 -14.41 7.92 -6.88
CA ASP A 69 -15.18 7.55 -8.07
C ASP A 69 -14.26 7.38 -9.29
N LEU A 70 -13.63 6.21 -9.37
CA LEU A 70 -12.70 5.85 -10.45
C LEU A 70 -13.31 6.08 -11.85
N ALA A 71 -14.61 5.86 -12.03
CA ALA A 71 -15.27 6.04 -13.32
C ALA A 71 -15.36 7.52 -13.73
N ALA A 72 -15.46 8.45 -12.77
CA ALA A 72 -15.43 9.89 -13.04
C ALA A 72 -14.10 10.35 -13.64
N HIS A 73 -13.00 9.63 -13.34
CA HIS A 73 -11.67 9.85 -13.90
C HIS A 73 -11.40 9.03 -15.17
N GLY A 74 -12.43 8.37 -15.72
CA GLY A 74 -12.32 7.54 -16.91
C GLY A 74 -11.68 6.17 -16.68
N ILE A 75 -11.43 5.77 -15.43
CA ILE A 75 -10.88 4.45 -15.12
C ILE A 75 -11.96 3.38 -15.34
N ALA A 76 -11.72 2.50 -16.30
CA ALA A 76 -12.52 1.32 -16.57
C ALA A 76 -11.99 0.11 -15.79
N LEU A 77 -12.87 -0.62 -15.13
CA LEU A 77 -12.51 -1.82 -14.38
C LEU A 77 -13.15 -3.06 -15.04
N PRO A 78 -12.47 -3.68 -16.02
CA PRO A 78 -13.00 -4.86 -16.69
C PRO A 78 -13.19 -6.02 -15.71
N HIS A 79 -14.24 -6.82 -15.92
CA HIS A 79 -14.66 -7.88 -15.01
C HIS A 79 -13.56 -8.94 -14.74
N ASP A 80 -12.75 -9.24 -15.75
CA ASP A 80 -11.64 -10.19 -15.77
C ASP A 80 -10.26 -9.50 -15.93
N GLY A 81 -10.19 -8.21 -15.58
CA GLY A 81 -8.96 -7.42 -15.72
C GLY A 81 -7.78 -7.94 -14.89
N LEU A 82 -6.57 -7.56 -15.33
CA LEU A 82 -5.34 -7.73 -14.57
C LEU A 82 -4.94 -6.42 -13.90
N PHE A 83 -4.94 -6.43 -12.57
CA PHE A 83 -4.62 -5.27 -11.75
C PHE A 83 -3.34 -5.49 -10.93
N LEU A 84 -2.46 -4.49 -10.95
CA LEU A 84 -1.27 -4.43 -10.11
C LEU A 84 -1.49 -3.35 -9.04
N ASP A 85 -1.33 -3.73 -7.78
CA ASP A 85 -1.51 -2.88 -6.60
C ASP A 85 -0.15 -2.73 -5.90
N VAL A 86 0.56 -1.63 -6.18
CA VAL A 86 1.91 -1.36 -5.65
C VAL A 86 1.80 -0.48 -4.43
N GLY A 87 2.30 -0.98 -3.29
CA GLY A 87 2.02 -0.42 -1.97
C GLY A 87 0.63 -0.80 -1.50
N ALA A 88 0.32 -2.09 -1.59
CA ALA A 88 -1.02 -2.61 -1.32
C ALA A 88 -1.42 -2.53 0.16
N ASN A 89 -0.46 -2.32 1.07
CA ASN A 89 -0.68 -2.34 2.51
C ASN A 89 -1.45 -3.64 2.89
N ILE A 90 -2.53 -3.56 3.67
CA ILE A 90 -3.35 -4.72 4.04
C ILE A 90 -4.32 -5.19 2.94
N GLY A 91 -4.32 -4.56 1.75
CA GLY A 91 -5.08 -4.99 0.58
C GLY A 91 -6.51 -4.44 0.46
N LEU A 92 -6.81 -3.28 1.06
CA LEU A 92 -8.14 -2.66 0.97
C LEU A 92 -8.53 -2.28 -0.47
N PHE A 93 -7.58 -1.78 -1.27
CA PHE A 93 -7.84 -1.49 -2.68
C PHE A 93 -8.07 -2.77 -3.49
N SER A 94 -7.22 -3.78 -3.30
CA SER A 94 -7.42 -5.12 -3.87
C SER A 94 -8.78 -5.74 -3.52
N LEU A 95 -9.28 -5.53 -2.30
CA LEU A 95 -10.63 -5.92 -1.90
C LEU A 95 -11.71 -5.19 -2.71
N ARG A 96 -11.60 -3.87 -2.85
CA ARG A 96 -12.51 -3.04 -3.67
C ARG A 96 -12.52 -3.49 -5.13
N LEU A 97 -11.34 -3.79 -5.69
CA LEU A 97 -11.22 -4.34 -7.05
C LEU A 97 -11.95 -5.66 -7.19
N ARG A 98 -11.82 -6.60 -6.23
CA ARG A 98 -12.54 -7.87 -6.26
C ARG A 98 -14.05 -7.70 -6.21
N GLU A 99 -14.57 -6.73 -5.46
CA GLU A 99 -16.01 -6.45 -5.39
C GLU A 99 -16.58 -5.95 -6.72
N LYS A 100 -15.82 -5.11 -7.43
CA LYS A 100 -16.22 -4.57 -8.74
C LYS A 100 -15.93 -5.52 -9.90
N CYS A 101 -14.88 -6.34 -9.77
CA CYS A 101 -14.38 -7.24 -10.81
C CYS A 101 -14.22 -8.68 -10.27
N PRO A 102 -15.32 -9.45 -10.19
CA PRO A 102 -15.32 -10.78 -9.61
C PRO A 102 -14.35 -11.79 -10.23
N ALA A 103 -13.93 -11.63 -11.48
CA ALA A 103 -12.98 -12.53 -12.14
C ALA A 103 -11.58 -11.94 -12.32
N ALA A 104 -11.31 -10.72 -11.83
CA ALA A 104 -10.02 -10.07 -11.99
C ALA A 104 -8.88 -10.88 -11.40
N ARG A 105 -7.70 -10.79 -12.03
CA ARG A 105 -6.43 -11.23 -11.47
C ARG A 105 -5.77 -10.03 -10.79
N ILE A 106 -5.37 -10.18 -9.54
CA ILE A 106 -4.85 -9.08 -8.72
C ILE A 106 -3.49 -9.49 -8.15
N LEU A 107 -2.46 -8.70 -8.46
CA LEU A 107 -1.10 -8.86 -7.93
C LEU A 107 -0.82 -7.66 -7.02
N ALA A 108 -0.73 -7.91 -5.71
CA ALA A 108 -0.49 -6.91 -4.69
C ALA A 108 0.94 -7.01 -4.15
N TYR A 109 1.64 -5.88 -4.08
CA TYR A 109 3.02 -5.78 -3.62
C TYR A 109 3.09 -4.95 -2.35
N GLU A 110 3.59 -5.55 -1.28
CA GLU A 110 3.77 -4.92 0.03
C GLU A 110 5.06 -5.44 0.67
N PRO A 111 6.08 -4.59 0.85
CA PRO A 111 7.37 -5.02 1.38
C PRO A 111 7.39 -5.23 2.90
N MET A 112 6.49 -4.62 3.69
CA MET A 112 6.59 -4.63 5.15
C MET A 112 6.17 -5.99 5.73
N PRO A 113 7.03 -6.70 6.48
CA PRO A 113 6.76 -8.09 6.90
C PRO A 113 5.48 -8.29 7.73
N ASP A 114 5.19 -7.37 8.66
CA ASP A 114 3.98 -7.45 9.49
C ASP A 114 2.72 -7.23 8.63
N VAL A 115 2.75 -6.20 7.79
CA VAL A 115 1.64 -5.81 6.91
C VAL A 115 1.37 -6.88 5.85
N LEU A 116 2.43 -7.44 5.26
CA LEU A 116 2.34 -8.55 4.32
C LEU A 116 1.58 -9.74 4.91
N ARG A 117 1.71 -10.02 6.21
CA ARG A 117 0.96 -11.11 6.85
C ARG A 117 -0.54 -10.86 6.81
N ALA A 118 -0.96 -9.62 7.07
CA ALA A 118 -2.35 -9.20 6.91
C ALA A 118 -2.80 -9.29 5.45
N LEU A 119 -1.99 -8.74 4.52
CA LEU A 119 -2.26 -8.76 3.09
C LEU A 119 -2.47 -10.18 2.58
N ALA A 120 -1.55 -11.10 2.88
CA ALA A 120 -1.62 -12.48 2.41
C ALA A 120 -2.88 -13.20 2.93
N GLU A 121 -3.26 -12.96 4.18
CA GLU A 121 -4.49 -13.50 4.74
C GLU A 121 -5.74 -12.92 4.05
N ASN A 122 -5.76 -11.61 3.81
CA ASN A 122 -6.88 -10.94 3.15
C ASN A 122 -7.02 -11.37 1.68
N MET A 123 -5.90 -11.41 0.94
CA MET A 123 -5.86 -11.84 -0.46
C MET A 123 -6.25 -13.32 -0.62
N GLY A 124 -5.85 -14.16 0.32
CA GLY A 124 -6.23 -15.58 0.36
C GLY A 124 -7.71 -15.83 0.65
N ARG A 125 -8.39 -14.88 1.31
CA ARG A 125 -9.85 -14.94 1.57
C ARG A 125 -10.69 -14.47 0.37
N LEU A 126 -10.08 -13.86 -0.66
CA LEU A 126 -10.79 -13.47 -1.88
C LEU A 126 -11.16 -14.69 -2.74
N ALA A 127 -12.20 -14.54 -3.56
CA ALA A 127 -12.65 -15.57 -4.50
C ALA A 127 -12.79 -14.98 -5.92
N PRO A 128 -11.89 -15.31 -6.88
CA PRO A 128 -10.66 -16.08 -6.69
C PRO A 128 -9.64 -15.35 -5.79
N ALA A 129 -8.73 -16.13 -5.20
CA ALA A 129 -7.68 -15.61 -4.34
C ALA A 129 -6.79 -14.64 -5.12
N GLY A 130 -6.37 -13.56 -4.46
CA GLY A 130 -5.37 -12.64 -4.98
C GLY A 130 -3.94 -13.14 -4.71
N GLU A 131 -2.97 -12.54 -5.38
CA GLU A 131 -1.55 -12.85 -5.21
C GLU A 131 -0.87 -11.73 -4.40
N ALA A 132 -0.18 -12.06 -3.31
CA ALA A 132 0.52 -11.11 -2.44
C ALA A 132 2.04 -11.35 -2.49
N TYR A 133 2.81 -10.27 -2.66
CA TYR A 133 4.25 -10.31 -2.84
C TYR A 133 4.98 -9.47 -1.79
N ALA A 134 5.93 -10.10 -1.11
CA ALA A 134 6.83 -9.52 -0.12
C ALA A 134 7.94 -8.70 -0.78
N LEU A 135 7.59 -7.66 -1.52
CA LEU A 135 8.50 -7.02 -2.46
C LEU A 135 8.14 -5.55 -2.66
N ALA A 136 9.14 -4.67 -2.61
CA ALA A 136 8.97 -3.31 -3.08
C ALA A 136 9.23 -3.25 -4.60
N LEU A 137 8.54 -2.36 -5.30
CA LEU A 137 8.89 -2.05 -6.69
C LEU A 137 9.61 -0.71 -6.75
N GLY A 138 10.64 -0.62 -7.59
CA GLY A 138 11.46 0.58 -7.73
C GLY A 138 12.21 0.63 -9.06
N ALA A 139 13.18 1.53 -9.16
CA ALA A 139 13.86 1.83 -10.42
C ALA A 139 14.75 0.67 -10.91
N GLU A 140 15.34 -0.07 -9.98
CA GLU A 140 16.23 -1.20 -10.28
C GLU A 140 16.11 -2.32 -9.23
N PRO A 141 16.45 -3.58 -9.57
CA PRO A 141 16.47 -4.67 -8.60
C PRO A 141 17.56 -4.47 -7.56
N GLY A 142 17.25 -4.79 -6.30
CA GLY A 142 18.21 -4.64 -5.21
C GLY A 142 17.54 -4.76 -3.86
N THR A 143 17.96 -3.89 -2.94
CA THR A 143 17.38 -3.78 -1.60
C THR A 143 17.19 -2.32 -1.24
N ALA A 144 16.10 -1.99 -0.55
CA ALA A 144 15.85 -0.66 0.00
C ALA A 144 15.68 -0.75 1.52
N THR A 145 16.00 0.34 2.21
CA THR A 145 15.76 0.46 3.65
C THR A 145 14.62 1.44 3.88
N PHE A 146 13.61 1.00 4.61
CA PHE A 146 12.43 1.76 4.95
C PHE A 146 12.51 2.25 6.39
N ASP A 147 12.08 3.48 6.61
CA ASP A 147 11.65 3.94 7.92
C ASP A 147 10.20 3.44 8.12
N TYR A 148 10.08 2.36 8.89
CA TYR A 148 8.84 1.67 9.21
C TYR A 148 8.29 2.15 10.55
N PHE A 149 6.98 2.44 10.58
CA PHE A 149 6.28 2.88 11.78
C PHE A 149 5.22 1.83 12.15
N PRO A 150 5.52 0.88 13.07
CA PRO A 150 4.56 -0.13 13.55
C PRO A 150 3.19 0.40 13.99
N GLY A 151 3.14 1.62 14.53
CA GLY A 151 1.88 2.27 14.93
C GLY A 151 1.18 3.04 13.81
N LEU A 152 1.83 3.25 12.67
CA LEU A 152 1.30 3.99 11.52
C LEU A 152 1.80 3.30 10.25
N THR A 153 1.37 2.04 10.08
CA THR A 153 1.96 1.14 9.08
C THR A 153 1.82 1.67 7.66
N ALA A 154 0.71 2.34 7.35
CA ALA A 154 0.46 2.96 6.05
C ALA A 154 1.53 4.00 5.67
N MET A 155 2.15 4.68 6.62
CA MET A 155 3.03 5.84 6.38
C MET A 155 4.51 5.46 6.28
N SER A 156 4.79 4.19 5.99
CA SER A 156 6.16 3.67 5.97
C SER A 156 6.82 3.96 4.62
N SER A 157 8.00 4.60 4.64
CA SER A 157 8.62 5.12 3.43
C SER A 157 10.11 4.75 3.33
N SER A 158 10.59 4.54 2.10
CA SER A 158 12.03 4.44 1.80
C SER A 158 12.69 5.81 1.65
N HIS A 159 11.93 6.90 1.71
CA HIS A 159 12.39 8.28 1.59
C HIS A 159 12.29 8.98 2.96
N PRO A 160 13.42 9.18 3.67
CA PRO A 160 13.40 9.71 5.04
C PRO A 160 12.74 11.08 5.18
N ASP A 161 12.91 11.96 4.19
CA ASP A 161 12.32 13.30 4.21
C ASP A 161 10.79 13.26 4.09
N VAL A 162 10.25 12.26 3.38
CA VAL A 162 8.80 12.05 3.27
C VAL A 162 8.26 11.48 4.57
N ALA A 163 8.94 10.49 5.14
CA ALA A 163 8.61 9.92 6.45
C ALA A 163 8.57 10.98 7.55
N GLU A 164 9.55 11.90 7.59
CA GLU A 164 9.60 12.98 8.58
C GLU A 164 8.43 13.96 8.40
N LYS A 165 8.16 14.40 7.16
CA LYS A 165 7.03 15.30 6.87
C LYS A 165 5.67 14.69 7.23
N MET A 166 5.45 13.42 6.93
CA MET A 166 4.21 12.72 7.29
C MET A 166 4.07 12.62 8.81
N ALA A 167 5.15 12.25 9.50
CA ALA A 167 5.13 12.17 10.97
C ALA A 167 4.77 13.52 11.60
N ASP A 168 5.35 14.62 11.11
CA ASP A 168 5.05 15.97 11.58
C ASP A 168 3.62 16.40 11.26
N GLY A 169 3.12 16.07 10.06
CA GLY A 169 1.73 16.32 9.66
C GLY A 169 0.72 15.63 10.58
N ILE A 170 0.93 14.36 10.89
CA ILE A 170 0.06 13.61 11.81
C ILE A 170 0.14 14.18 13.23
N ARG A 171 1.34 14.53 13.72
CA ARG A 171 1.48 15.21 15.02
C ARG A 171 0.69 16.51 15.07
N ALA A 172 0.70 17.30 14.00
CA ALA A 172 -0.06 18.54 13.92
C ALA A 172 -1.58 18.28 13.92
N ILE A 173 -2.04 17.24 13.21
CA ILE A 173 -3.45 16.82 13.20
C ILE A 173 -3.90 16.36 14.59
N MET A 174 -3.13 15.47 15.22
CA MET A 174 -3.43 14.94 16.55
C MET A 174 -3.36 16.01 17.64
N ALA A 175 -2.50 17.02 17.49
CA ALA A 175 -2.44 18.17 18.40
C ALA A 175 -3.58 19.19 18.16
N GLY A 176 -4.50 18.94 17.22
CA GLY A 176 -5.59 19.85 16.87
C GLY A 176 -5.13 21.12 16.14
N ALA A 177 -3.91 21.13 15.60
CA ALA A 177 -3.29 22.30 14.97
C ALA A 177 -3.53 22.37 13.45
N SER A 178 -3.98 21.29 12.80
CA SER A 178 -4.26 21.21 11.35
C SER A 178 -5.21 20.06 11.00
N GLY A 179 -5.89 20.10 9.85
CA GLY A 179 -6.79 19.04 9.37
C GLY A 179 -8.19 19.54 9.01
N SER A 180 -8.84 18.89 8.04
CA SER A 180 -10.22 19.20 7.65
C SER A 180 -11.21 18.82 8.77
N ALA A 181 -12.44 19.35 8.72
CA ALA A 181 -13.46 19.04 9.73
C ALA A 181 -13.75 17.54 9.81
N GLU A 182 -13.71 16.83 8.66
CA GLU A 182 -13.92 15.39 8.59
C GLU A 182 -12.79 14.61 9.27
N VAL A 183 -11.54 15.03 9.08
CA VAL A 183 -10.37 14.42 9.74
C VAL A 183 -10.42 14.63 11.25
N ARG A 184 -10.84 15.83 11.69
CA ARG A 184 -10.98 16.14 13.11
C ARG A 184 -12.09 15.32 13.76
N ASP A 185 -13.26 15.22 13.13
CA ASP A 185 -14.38 14.42 13.64
C ASP A 185 -14.02 12.92 13.70
N LEU A 186 -13.18 12.43 12.78
CA LEU A 186 -12.68 11.05 12.80
C LEU A 186 -11.64 10.83 13.92
N VAL A 187 -10.72 11.77 14.13
CA VAL A 187 -9.76 11.76 15.26
C VAL A 187 -10.49 11.79 16.61
N GLU A 188 -11.53 12.63 16.75
CA GLU A 188 -12.37 12.70 17.95
C GLU A 188 -13.19 11.40 18.14
N SER A 189 -13.78 10.85 17.07
CA SER A 189 -14.60 9.62 17.16
C SER A 189 -13.79 8.36 17.48
N THR A 190 -12.49 8.37 17.20
CA THR A 190 -11.55 7.30 17.57
C THR A 190 -10.97 7.47 18.97
N GLY A 191 -11.20 8.61 19.64
CA GLY A 191 -10.61 8.97 20.93
C GLY A 191 -9.09 9.21 20.85
N ALA A 192 -8.59 9.55 19.66
CA ALA A 192 -7.16 9.75 19.40
C ALA A 192 -6.66 11.09 19.96
N ASP A 193 -7.53 12.08 20.16
CA ASP A 193 -7.25 13.39 20.76
C ASP A 193 -6.91 13.29 22.25
N GLU A 194 -7.66 12.50 23.02
CA GLU A 194 -7.37 12.26 24.44
C GLU A 194 -6.00 11.57 24.60
N ARG A 195 -5.68 10.63 23.71
CA ARG A 195 -4.42 9.88 23.69
C ARG A 195 -3.25 10.67 23.12
N ALA A 196 -3.48 11.71 22.31
CA ALA A 196 -2.42 12.57 21.79
C ALA A 196 -1.67 13.33 22.89
N THR A 197 -2.29 13.49 24.06
CA THR A 197 -1.65 14.08 25.25
C THR A 197 -0.79 13.10 26.06
N ASP A 198 -0.89 11.80 25.77
CA ASP A 198 -0.06 10.75 26.38
C ASP A 198 1.26 10.61 25.60
N GLY A 199 2.34 11.10 26.22
CA GLY A 199 3.68 11.04 25.62
C GLY A 199 4.16 9.62 25.31
N ALA A 200 3.79 8.62 26.12
CA ALA A 200 4.20 7.25 25.88
C ALA A 200 3.44 6.62 24.70
N TYR A 201 2.16 6.96 24.55
CA TYR A 201 1.38 6.57 23.38
C TYR A 201 1.95 7.18 22.09
N MET A 202 2.28 8.47 22.11
CA MET A 202 2.88 9.15 20.95
C MET A 202 4.27 8.60 20.62
N GLU A 203 5.09 8.27 21.62
CA GLU A 203 6.38 7.61 21.41
C GLU A 203 6.22 6.22 20.77
N ASP A 204 5.22 5.44 21.17
CA ASP A 204 4.93 4.13 20.58
C ASP A 204 4.39 4.25 19.14
N LEU A 205 3.48 5.20 18.91
CA LEU A 205 2.84 5.45 17.61
C LEU A 205 3.87 5.86 16.55
N PHE A 206 4.78 6.77 16.89
CA PHE A 206 5.85 7.25 16.02
C PHE A 206 7.17 6.48 16.21
N ARG A 207 7.15 5.34 16.89
CA ARG A 207 8.34 4.51 17.04
C ARG A 207 8.82 4.08 15.67
N ARG A 208 9.97 4.58 15.27
CA ARG A 208 10.61 4.22 14.01
C ARG A 208 11.44 2.96 14.13
N GLN A 209 11.32 2.08 13.14
CA GLN A 209 12.19 0.93 12.90
C GLN A 209 12.78 1.04 11.49
N ARG A 210 13.99 0.51 11.30
CA ARG A 210 14.56 0.37 9.95
C ARG A 210 14.40 -1.05 9.47
N VAL A 211 13.74 -1.22 8.34
CA VAL A 211 13.50 -2.52 7.73
C VAL A 211 14.13 -2.54 6.35
N THR A 212 14.99 -3.51 6.08
CA THR A 212 15.56 -3.72 4.75
C THR A 212 14.76 -4.79 4.03
N VAL A 213 14.36 -4.49 2.80
CA VAL A 213 13.48 -5.34 1.97
C VAL A 213 14.06 -5.51 0.58
N ASP A 214 13.63 -6.55 -0.12
CA ASP A 214 13.97 -6.78 -1.52
C ASP A 214 13.19 -5.80 -2.42
N VAL A 215 13.85 -5.36 -3.49
CA VAL A 215 13.30 -4.48 -4.53
C VAL A 215 13.41 -5.17 -5.88
N ASP A 216 12.37 -5.07 -6.69
CA ASP A 216 12.40 -5.43 -8.12
C ASP A 216 11.75 -4.31 -8.95
N THR A 217 11.64 -4.49 -10.27
CA THR A 217 11.01 -3.50 -11.14
C THR A 217 9.67 -4.01 -11.69
N VAL A 218 8.78 -3.07 -12.03
CA VAL A 218 7.50 -3.40 -12.69
C VAL A 218 7.75 -4.25 -13.93
N SER A 219 8.65 -3.85 -14.83
CA SER A 219 8.97 -4.60 -16.05
C SER A 219 9.44 -6.03 -15.82
N ARG A 220 10.24 -6.26 -14.76
CA ARG A 220 10.69 -7.61 -14.41
C ARG A 220 9.56 -8.45 -13.85
N GLN A 221 8.63 -7.87 -13.09
CA GLN A 221 7.41 -8.56 -12.68
C GLN A 221 6.51 -8.89 -13.87
N LEU A 222 6.33 -7.96 -14.83
CA LEU A 222 5.58 -8.24 -16.06
C LEU A 222 6.16 -9.44 -16.80
N THR A 223 7.48 -9.45 -16.98
CA THR A 223 8.21 -10.57 -17.62
C THR A 223 8.03 -11.87 -16.83
N ARG A 224 8.24 -11.83 -15.51
CA ARG A 224 8.16 -13.00 -14.61
C ARG A 224 6.79 -13.67 -14.66
N HIS A 225 5.73 -12.89 -14.76
CA HIS A 225 4.35 -13.38 -14.77
C HIS A 225 3.79 -13.59 -16.19
N GLY A 226 4.58 -13.35 -17.24
CA GLY A 226 4.13 -13.45 -18.63
C GLY A 226 2.99 -12.48 -18.96
N ILE A 227 3.06 -11.27 -18.41
CA ILE A 227 2.02 -10.25 -18.53
C ILE A 227 2.27 -9.41 -19.79
N GLU A 228 1.30 -9.44 -20.70
CA GLU A 228 1.29 -8.62 -21.91
C GLU A 228 0.33 -7.42 -21.84
N ARG A 229 -0.51 -7.36 -20.80
CA ARG A 229 -1.42 -6.24 -20.55
C ARG A 229 -1.70 -6.08 -19.06
N VAL A 230 -1.70 -4.84 -18.59
CA VAL A 230 -2.15 -4.44 -17.25
C VAL A 230 -3.31 -3.47 -17.43
N ASP A 231 -4.50 -3.83 -16.95
CA ASP A 231 -5.69 -3.01 -17.08
C ASP A 231 -5.65 -1.81 -16.13
N LEU A 232 -5.06 -1.97 -14.94
CA LEU A 232 -4.79 -0.88 -14.00
C LEU A 232 -3.52 -1.15 -13.20
N LEU A 233 -2.61 -0.17 -13.19
CA LEU A 233 -1.47 -0.10 -12.28
C LEU A 233 -1.74 0.98 -11.23
N LYS A 234 -1.95 0.59 -9.97
CA LYS A 234 -1.95 1.50 -8.83
C LYS A 234 -0.53 1.64 -8.28
N VAL A 235 -0.11 2.86 -8.00
CA VAL A 235 1.17 3.19 -7.34
C VAL A 235 0.90 4.17 -6.22
N ASP A 236 1.18 3.73 -5.00
CA ASP A 236 0.95 4.47 -3.77
C ASP A 236 1.99 3.96 -2.78
N THR A 237 3.11 4.67 -2.70
CA THR A 237 4.35 4.14 -2.09
C THR A 237 4.99 5.15 -1.16
N GLU A 238 4.22 6.14 -0.72
CA GLU A 238 4.61 7.14 0.27
C GLU A 238 5.95 7.81 -0.07
N GLY A 239 6.13 8.24 -1.33
CA GLY A 239 7.28 8.98 -1.83
C GLY A 239 8.18 8.25 -2.83
N ALA A 240 8.00 6.94 -3.04
CA ALA A 240 8.78 6.16 -4.00
C ALA A 240 8.13 6.07 -5.39
N GLU A 241 7.13 6.91 -5.70
CA GLU A 241 6.33 6.75 -6.91
C GLU A 241 7.19 6.90 -8.18
N LEU A 242 8.10 7.88 -8.19
CA LEU A 242 9.02 8.09 -9.32
C LEU A 242 9.95 6.90 -9.51
N ASP A 243 10.39 6.26 -8.42
CA ASP A 243 11.25 5.07 -8.49
C ASP A 243 10.48 3.90 -9.12
N VAL A 244 9.22 3.67 -8.71
CA VAL A 244 8.35 2.64 -9.29
C VAL A 244 8.16 2.87 -10.79
N LEU A 245 7.86 4.10 -11.19
CA LEU A 245 7.63 4.47 -12.59
C LEU A 245 8.92 4.35 -13.43
N ALA A 246 10.07 4.72 -12.88
CA ALA A 246 11.38 4.54 -13.52
C ALA A 246 11.73 3.06 -13.72
N GLY A 247 11.12 2.15 -12.94
CA GLY A 247 11.22 0.70 -13.10
C GLY A 247 10.43 0.12 -14.30
N ILE A 248 9.69 0.96 -15.03
CA ILE A 248 8.96 0.56 -16.25
C ILE A 248 9.82 0.88 -17.47
N ALA A 249 10.27 -0.16 -18.15
CA ALA A 249 11.00 -0.03 -19.41
C ALA A 249 10.12 0.58 -20.51
N GLU A 250 10.72 1.40 -21.40
CA GLU A 250 10.03 2.05 -22.52
C GLU A 250 9.19 1.08 -23.38
N ALA A 251 9.65 -0.15 -23.56
CA ALA A 251 8.94 -1.18 -24.34
C ALA A 251 7.69 -1.75 -23.63
N ASP A 252 7.60 -1.61 -22.31
CA ASP A 252 6.50 -2.16 -21.51
C ASP A 252 5.40 -1.13 -21.23
N TRP A 253 5.67 0.17 -21.38
CA TRP A 253 4.66 1.22 -21.24
C TRP A 253 3.38 0.92 -22.04
N PRO A 254 3.43 0.51 -23.33
CA PRO A 254 2.24 0.16 -24.11
C PRO A 254 1.36 -0.95 -23.50
N LYS A 255 1.90 -1.79 -22.61
CA LYS A 255 1.15 -2.87 -21.94
C LYS A 255 0.23 -2.34 -20.84
N ILE A 256 0.50 -1.14 -20.32
CA ILE A 256 -0.28 -0.53 -19.24
C ILE A 256 -1.40 0.29 -19.89
N SER A 257 -2.64 -0.10 -19.64
CA SER A 257 -3.83 0.60 -20.13
C SER A 257 -4.15 1.84 -19.28
N GLN A 258 -4.03 1.71 -17.95
CA GLN A 258 -4.43 2.77 -17.03
C GLN A 258 -3.51 2.82 -15.81
N LEU A 259 -3.31 4.02 -15.26
CA LEU A 259 -2.58 4.25 -14.02
C LEU A 259 -3.42 5.06 -13.03
N MET A 260 -3.19 4.75 -11.75
CA MET A 260 -3.63 5.53 -10.61
C MET A 260 -2.41 5.72 -9.70
N VAL A 261 -1.86 6.93 -9.63
CA VAL A 261 -0.62 7.21 -8.87
C VAL A 261 -0.90 8.28 -7.81
N GLU A 262 -0.55 8.02 -6.55
CA GLU A 262 -0.64 9.02 -5.48
C GLU A 262 0.71 9.71 -5.28
N VAL A 263 0.79 10.99 -5.61
CA VAL A 263 2.04 11.74 -5.67
C VAL A 263 2.27 12.50 -4.37
N HIS A 264 3.38 12.19 -3.70
CA HIS A 264 3.80 12.77 -2.41
C HIS A 264 4.89 13.86 -2.52
N LEU A 265 5.22 14.29 -3.75
CA LEU A 265 6.42 15.09 -4.05
C LEU A 265 6.11 16.53 -4.52
N GLY A 266 4.86 16.98 -4.39
CA GLY A 266 4.45 18.35 -4.69
C GLY A 266 4.04 18.63 -6.14
N ASP A 267 3.53 19.85 -6.36
CA ASP A 267 2.92 20.29 -7.63
C ASP A 267 3.90 20.25 -8.82
N GLU A 268 5.20 20.51 -8.61
CA GLU A 268 6.20 20.46 -9.69
C GLU A 268 6.33 19.04 -10.25
N VAL A 269 6.56 18.06 -9.38
CA VAL A 269 6.65 16.65 -9.77
C VAL A 269 5.33 16.14 -10.36
N LEU A 270 4.20 16.56 -9.80
CA LEU A 270 2.88 16.21 -10.34
C LEU A 270 2.71 16.70 -11.78
N ASN A 271 3.10 17.94 -12.07
CA ASN A 271 2.99 18.51 -13.41
C ASN A 271 3.93 17.82 -14.41
N ASP A 272 5.15 17.49 -13.98
CA ASP A 272 6.12 16.76 -14.83
C ASP A 272 5.61 15.35 -15.15
N LEU A 273 5.05 14.64 -14.17
CA LEU A 273 4.42 13.33 -14.37
C LEU A 273 3.22 13.41 -15.32
N ALA A 274 2.37 14.41 -15.16
CA ALA A 274 1.25 14.62 -16.07
C ALA A 274 1.73 14.83 -17.51
N ALA A 275 2.73 15.68 -17.73
CA ALA A 275 3.31 15.92 -19.04
C ALA A 275 3.94 14.66 -19.66
N ASP A 276 4.68 13.87 -18.87
CA ASP A 276 5.26 12.60 -19.32
C ASP A 276 4.17 11.59 -19.73
N PHE A 277 3.13 11.42 -18.91
CA PHE A 277 2.01 10.54 -19.25
C PHE A 277 1.25 11.02 -20.50
N GLU A 278 1.02 12.32 -20.66
CA GLU A 278 0.41 12.85 -21.88
C GLU A 278 1.26 12.58 -23.12
N ALA A 279 2.58 12.75 -23.03
CA ALA A 279 3.54 12.44 -24.09
C ALA A 279 3.53 10.95 -24.46
N ARG A 280 3.29 10.07 -23.48
CA ARG A 280 3.09 8.61 -23.65
C ARG A 280 1.71 8.22 -24.17
N GLY A 281 0.84 9.19 -24.43
CA GLY A 281 -0.48 8.98 -25.04
C GLY A 281 -1.62 8.72 -24.06
N TYR A 282 -1.46 9.07 -22.78
CA TYR A 282 -2.54 9.02 -21.81
C TYR A 282 -3.38 10.30 -21.79
N ALA A 283 -4.66 10.18 -21.45
CA ALA A 283 -5.51 11.28 -21.00
C ALA A 283 -5.45 11.34 -19.47
N ILE A 284 -5.31 12.55 -18.91
CA ILE A 284 -5.02 12.76 -17.49
C ILE A 284 -6.22 13.39 -16.78
N SER A 285 -6.46 12.93 -15.56
CA SER A 285 -7.32 13.56 -14.57
C SER A 285 -6.58 13.63 -13.24
N ILE A 286 -6.73 14.72 -12.49
CA ILE A 286 -6.02 14.95 -11.23
C ILE A 286 -7.04 15.33 -10.17
N ASP A 287 -6.97 14.67 -9.03
CA ASP A 287 -7.66 15.04 -7.80
C ASP A 287 -6.65 15.47 -6.75
N ARG A 288 -6.98 16.55 -6.03
CA ARG A 288 -6.21 16.98 -4.86
C ARG A 288 -6.84 16.35 -3.63
N HIS A 289 -6.03 15.68 -2.81
CA HIS A 289 -6.53 15.05 -1.60
C HIS A 289 -7.03 16.13 -0.61
N PRO A 290 -8.12 15.93 0.15
CA PRO A 290 -8.59 16.89 1.15
C PRO A 290 -7.54 17.29 2.21
N LEU A 291 -6.54 16.43 2.45
CA LEU A 291 -5.39 16.73 3.32
C LEU A 291 -4.44 17.81 2.75
N ALA A 292 -4.57 18.14 1.46
CA ALA A 292 -3.84 19.26 0.84
C ALA A 292 -4.22 20.61 1.44
N ASP A 293 -5.44 20.76 1.96
CA ASP A 293 -5.86 21.98 2.67
C ASP A 293 -5.16 22.14 4.03
N GLY A 294 -4.52 21.07 4.54
CA GLY A 294 -3.67 21.06 5.73
C GLY A 294 -2.17 21.21 5.45
N GLY A 295 -1.77 21.42 4.19
CA GLY A 295 -0.37 21.62 3.79
C GLY A 295 0.41 20.35 3.40
N ALA A 296 -0.23 19.18 3.39
CA ALA A 296 0.36 17.95 2.86
C ALA A 296 0.22 17.92 1.32
N ALA A 297 1.33 17.87 0.59
CA ALA A 297 1.31 17.94 -0.87
C ALA A 297 1.02 16.57 -1.51
N VAL A 298 -0.19 16.04 -1.25
CA VAL A 298 -0.66 14.75 -1.76
C VAL A 298 -1.71 14.98 -2.84
N SER A 299 -1.49 14.39 -4.02
CA SER A 299 -2.41 14.48 -5.15
C SER A 299 -2.50 13.15 -5.88
N GLN A 300 -3.70 12.79 -6.30
CA GLN A 300 -3.94 11.61 -7.10
C GLN A 300 -3.94 11.97 -8.59
N ILE A 301 -3.08 11.33 -9.37
CA ILE A 301 -3.11 11.40 -10.84
C ILE A 301 -3.68 10.10 -11.41
N TYR A 302 -4.67 10.24 -12.28
CA TYR A 302 -5.26 9.16 -13.06
C TYR A 302 -4.86 9.34 -14.53
N ALA A 303 -4.39 8.27 -15.16
CA ALA A 303 -3.95 8.28 -16.55
C ALA A 303 -4.61 7.13 -17.33
N VAL A 304 -5.32 7.44 -18.41
CA VAL A 304 -6.06 6.45 -19.23
C VAL A 304 -5.55 6.50 -20.66
N ARG A 305 -5.12 5.36 -21.21
CA ARG A 305 -4.51 5.31 -22.55
C ARG A 305 -5.52 5.73 -23.62
N ARG A 306 -5.17 6.72 -24.45
CA ARG A 306 -6.02 7.18 -25.55
C ARG A 306 -6.19 6.05 -26.58
N GLY A 307 -7.43 5.63 -26.82
CA GLY A 307 -7.76 4.60 -27.80
C GLY A 307 -8.18 3.26 -27.20
N ASP A 308 -7.92 3.03 -25.91
CA ASP A 308 -8.56 1.95 -25.17
C ASP A 308 -10.01 2.38 -24.93
N LYS A 309 -10.96 1.81 -25.68
CA LYS A 309 -12.39 2.01 -25.39
C LYS A 309 -12.73 1.24 -24.10
N PRO A 310 -13.51 1.84 -23.18
CA PRO A 310 -14.07 1.10 -22.05
C PRO A 310 -14.98 -0.04 -22.50
#